data_AF-A0A7J5ZBB5-F1
#
_entry.id   AF-A0A7J5ZBB5-F1
#
_cell.length_a   1.000
_cell.length_b   1.000
_cell.length_c   1.000
_cell.angle_alpha   90.00
_cell.angle_beta   90.00
_cell.angle_gamma   90.00
#
_symmetry.space_group_name_H-M   'P 1'
#
loop_
_entity.id
_entity.type
_entity.pdbx_description
1 polymer ?
#
loop_
_entity_poly.entity_id
_entity_poly.type
_entity_poly.pdbx_seq_one_letter_code
_entity_poly.pdbx_strand_id
1 'polypeptide(L)'
;MLLVDPGLYIGTVADLNDSQGLAAAAVTHILSVDSVDPAPLVPADGNFRRKWVNVLDEAGRSRSATIITSYLMKKHQLSFTEASLRLKAAKRTSSKVNSGFEEQLCLYEALHCEVDTSSPLYKQYRLSKIIEKYPEMRHIPRELFAADPPTAAPLKRALFRGSSVLSHSVGGGGAQAFGYRKSRDVQCTSYFIEPVQWMEPALVGVMDGQLLCPKCSSKLGSFSWCGDRCSCGSWVTPAFQLHHNRVDEIRQINIQK
;
A
#
# COMPACT_ATOMS: atom_id res chain seq x y z
N MET A 1 -4.66 -14.28 -28.68
CA MET A 1 -4.37 -14.39 -27.23
C MET A 1 -3.13 -15.23 -27.01
N LEU A 2 -2.48 -15.11 -25.85
CA LEU A 2 -1.29 -15.87 -25.50
C LEU A 2 -1.52 -16.69 -24.22
N LEU A 3 -1.31 -18.01 -24.30
CA LEU A 3 -1.41 -18.92 -23.16
C LEU A 3 -0.24 -18.69 -22.19
N VAL A 4 -0.55 -18.44 -20.92
CA VAL A 4 0.46 -18.19 -19.86
C VAL A 4 0.53 -19.36 -18.86
N ASP A 5 -0.62 -19.91 -18.51
CA ASP A 5 -0.79 -21.06 -17.62
C ASP A 5 -2.00 -21.86 -18.14
N PRO A 6 -2.17 -23.17 -17.85
CA PRO A 6 -3.35 -23.90 -18.29
C PRO A 6 -4.66 -23.18 -17.89
N GLY A 7 -5.45 -22.80 -18.89
CA GLY A 7 -6.70 -22.03 -18.71
C GLY A 7 -6.52 -20.54 -18.43
N LEU A 8 -5.29 -20.00 -18.48
CA LEU A 8 -4.99 -18.57 -18.28
C LEU A 8 -4.33 -17.98 -19.52
N TYR A 9 -4.96 -16.94 -20.06
CA TYR A 9 -4.49 -16.24 -21.23
C TYR A 9 -4.25 -14.77 -20.94
N ILE A 10 -3.26 -14.18 -21.61
CA ILE A 10 -3.07 -12.74 -21.71
C ILE A 10 -3.37 -12.30 -23.14
N GLY A 11 -4.09 -11.19 -23.29
CA GLY A 11 -4.52 -10.67 -24.58
C GLY A 11 -4.47 -9.15 -24.64
N THR A 12 -4.80 -8.65 -25.83
CA THR A 12 -4.99 -7.25 -26.18
C THR A 12 -6.47 -7.00 -26.46
N VAL A 13 -6.84 -5.73 -26.68
CA VAL A 13 -8.22 -5.40 -27.09
C VAL A 13 -8.65 -6.07 -28.40
N ALA A 14 -7.71 -6.33 -29.32
CA ALA A 14 -8.01 -7.01 -30.58
C ALA A 14 -8.51 -8.45 -30.35
N ASP A 15 -7.99 -9.11 -29.32
CA ASP A 15 -8.39 -10.48 -28.96
C ASP A 15 -9.83 -10.55 -28.43
N LEU A 16 -10.40 -9.44 -27.95
CA LEU A 16 -11.79 -9.38 -27.48
C LEU A 16 -12.80 -9.50 -28.63
N ASN A 17 -12.39 -9.20 -29.87
CA ASN A 17 -13.22 -9.31 -31.07
C ASN A 17 -13.14 -10.70 -31.72
N ASP A 18 -12.20 -11.55 -31.31
CA ASP A 18 -12.04 -12.90 -31.85
C ASP A 18 -12.89 -13.92 -31.06
N SER A 19 -14.21 -13.87 -31.27
CA SER A 19 -15.16 -14.74 -30.56
C SER A 19 -14.92 -16.24 -30.83
N GLN A 20 -14.48 -16.58 -32.04
CA GLN A 20 -14.15 -17.95 -32.41
C GLN A 20 -12.88 -18.44 -31.70
N GLY A 21 -11.83 -17.62 -31.64
CA GLY A 21 -10.60 -17.93 -30.90
C GLY A 21 -10.83 -18.04 -29.39
N LEU A 22 -11.66 -17.17 -28.82
CA LEU A 22 -12.10 -17.24 -27.42
C LEU A 22 -12.86 -18.54 -27.13
N ALA A 23 -13.80 -18.92 -27.99
CA ALA A 23 -14.56 -20.16 -27.85
C ALA A 23 -13.68 -21.41 -28.02
N ALA A 24 -12.79 -21.42 -29.01
CA ALA A 24 -11.84 -22.52 -29.24
C ALA A 24 -10.87 -22.72 -28.05
N ALA A 25 -10.51 -21.63 -27.36
CA ALA A 25 -9.73 -21.66 -26.13
C ALA A 25 -10.57 -21.95 -24.86
N ALA A 26 -11.88 -22.21 -25.00
CA ALA A 26 -12.82 -22.42 -23.91
C ALA A 26 -12.84 -21.28 -22.87
N VAL A 27 -12.60 -20.04 -23.30
CA VAL A 27 -12.64 -18.86 -22.43
C VAL A 27 -14.09 -18.58 -22.03
N THR A 28 -14.33 -18.39 -20.73
CA THR A 28 -15.67 -18.04 -20.20
C THR A 28 -15.67 -16.76 -19.39
N HIS A 29 -14.49 -16.28 -18.98
CA HIS A 29 -14.33 -15.10 -18.14
C HIS A 29 -13.29 -14.16 -18.75
N ILE A 30 -13.58 -12.86 -18.75
CA ILE A 30 -12.68 -11.82 -19.25
C ILE A 30 -12.52 -10.76 -18.17
N LEU A 31 -11.27 -10.52 -17.78
CA LEU A 31 -10.88 -9.41 -16.91
C LEU A 31 -10.14 -8.38 -17.76
N SER A 32 -10.75 -7.22 -17.95
CA SER A 32 -10.12 -6.08 -18.63
C SER A 32 -9.60 -5.10 -17.60
N VAL A 33 -8.32 -4.74 -17.70
CA VAL A 33 -7.66 -3.77 -16.81
C VAL A 33 -7.11 -2.65 -17.68
N ASP A 34 -7.94 -1.62 -17.85
CA ASP A 34 -7.69 -0.53 -18.78
C ASP A 34 -8.35 0.76 -18.29
N SER A 35 -7.91 1.91 -18.80
CA SER A 35 -8.49 3.22 -18.54
C SER A 35 -9.71 3.49 -19.42
N VAL A 36 -9.87 2.72 -20.50
CA VAL A 36 -11.01 2.81 -21.41
C VAL A 36 -11.93 1.62 -21.19
N ASP A 37 -13.24 1.88 -21.07
CA ASP A 37 -14.25 0.83 -20.97
C ASP A 37 -14.24 -0.01 -22.25
N PRO A 38 -13.96 -1.33 -22.18
CA PRO A 38 -13.97 -2.18 -23.34
C PRO A 38 -15.39 -2.52 -23.82
N ALA A 39 -16.46 -2.25 -23.05
CA ALA A 39 -17.83 -2.67 -23.36
C ALA A 39 -18.30 -2.35 -24.79
N PRO A 40 -17.99 -1.18 -25.39
CA PRO A 40 -18.38 -0.88 -26.78
C PRO A 40 -17.67 -1.75 -27.84
N LEU A 41 -16.56 -2.41 -27.46
CA LEU A 41 -15.69 -3.17 -28.35
C LEU A 41 -15.86 -4.69 -28.18
N VAL A 42 -16.76 -5.15 -27.33
CA VAL A 42 -16.96 -6.59 -27.13
C VAL A 42 -18.34 -7.00 -27.66
N PRO A 43 -18.46 -8.07 -28.46
CA PRO A 43 -19.75 -8.58 -28.92
C PRO A 43 -20.75 -8.73 -27.78
N ALA A 44 -22.00 -8.31 -27.99
CA ALA A 44 -23.07 -8.32 -26.98
C ALA A 44 -23.48 -9.74 -26.53
N ASP A 45 -22.95 -10.76 -27.22
CA ASP A 45 -23.17 -12.18 -27.00
C ASP A 45 -22.89 -12.52 -25.53
N GLY A 46 -23.95 -12.78 -24.77
CA GLY A 46 -23.95 -12.95 -23.31
C GLY A 46 -23.22 -14.19 -22.77
N ASN A 47 -22.34 -14.81 -23.57
CA ASN A 47 -21.64 -16.05 -23.24
C ASN A 47 -20.41 -15.86 -22.34
N PHE A 48 -19.93 -14.63 -22.15
CA PHE A 48 -18.74 -14.34 -21.34
C PHE A 48 -19.09 -13.54 -20.09
N ARG A 49 -18.56 -13.97 -18.94
CA ARG A 49 -18.58 -13.18 -17.70
C ARG A 49 -17.46 -12.17 -17.73
N ARG A 50 -17.80 -10.88 -17.75
CA ARG A 50 -16.83 -9.79 -17.94
C ARG A 50 -16.72 -8.95 -16.67
N LYS A 51 -15.50 -8.55 -16.34
CA LYS A 51 -15.22 -7.51 -15.35
C LYS A 51 -14.25 -6.51 -15.94
N TRP A 52 -14.51 -5.24 -15.72
CA TRP A 52 -13.61 -4.15 -16.07
C TRP A 52 -13.13 -3.45 -14.80
N VAL A 53 -11.83 -3.22 -14.72
CA VAL A 53 -11.19 -2.44 -13.67
C VAL A 53 -10.56 -1.23 -14.34
N ASN A 54 -11.08 -0.05 -14.00
CA ASN A 54 -10.55 1.22 -14.49
C ASN A 54 -9.17 1.50 -13.86
N VAL A 55 -8.12 1.51 -14.67
CA VAL A 55 -6.75 1.77 -14.22
C VAL A 55 -6.04 2.71 -15.20
N LEU A 56 -5.61 3.87 -14.69
CA LEU A 56 -4.73 4.79 -15.40
C LEU A 56 -3.30 4.25 -15.40
N ASP A 57 -2.64 4.27 -16.57
CA ASP A 57 -1.22 3.94 -16.75
C ASP A 57 -0.68 4.87 -17.85
N GLU A 58 0.59 5.24 -17.79
CA GLU A 58 1.21 6.14 -18.79
C GLU A 58 1.41 5.46 -20.15
N ALA A 59 1.27 4.12 -20.26
CA ALA A 59 1.63 3.43 -21.50
C ALA A 59 0.86 2.13 -21.86
N GLY A 60 -0.28 1.81 -21.24
CA GLY A 60 -1.22 0.75 -21.68
C GLY A 60 -0.71 -0.69 -21.90
N ARG A 61 0.57 -0.96 -21.66
CA ARG A 61 1.25 -2.24 -21.98
C ARG A 61 1.56 -3.09 -20.75
N SER A 62 1.48 -2.49 -19.55
CA SER A 62 1.98 -3.09 -18.32
C SER A 62 0.87 -3.67 -17.43
N ARG A 63 -0.35 -3.13 -17.48
CA ARG A 63 -1.47 -3.49 -16.58
C ARG A 63 -1.81 -4.99 -16.56
N SER A 64 -2.11 -5.57 -17.72
CA SER A 64 -2.45 -6.99 -17.80
C SER A 64 -1.26 -7.89 -17.44
N ALA A 65 -0.02 -7.45 -17.74
CA ALA A 65 1.18 -8.16 -17.31
C ALA A 65 1.31 -8.15 -15.79
N THR A 66 1.07 -7.02 -15.11
CA THR A 66 1.08 -6.91 -13.64
C THR A 66 0.10 -7.88 -12.99
N ILE A 67 -1.15 -7.95 -13.48
CA ILE A 67 -2.18 -8.83 -12.93
C ILE A 67 -1.85 -10.31 -13.14
N ILE A 68 -1.31 -10.66 -14.30
CA ILE A 68 -0.89 -12.03 -14.57
C ILE A 68 0.32 -12.40 -13.70
N THR A 69 1.28 -11.50 -13.53
CA THR A 69 2.42 -11.70 -12.63
C THR A 69 1.94 -11.93 -11.19
N SER A 70 1.05 -11.09 -10.66
CA SER A 70 0.52 -11.27 -9.29
C SER A 70 -0.26 -12.57 -9.12
N TYR A 71 -1.03 -12.99 -10.14
CA TYR A 71 -1.69 -14.30 -10.16
C TYR A 71 -0.68 -15.44 -10.07
N LEU A 72 0.38 -15.40 -10.88
CA LEU A 72 1.41 -16.44 -10.88
C LEU A 72 2.13 -16.50 -9.53
N MET A 73 2.45 -15.36 -8.94
CA MET A 73 3.02 -15.26 -7.61
C MET A 73 2.13 -15.96 -6.58
N LYS A 74 0.84 -15.59 -6.52
CA LYS A 74 -0.10 -16.17 -5.54
C LYS A 74 -0.39 -17.65 -5.75
N LYS A 75 -0.62 -18.07 -6.99
CA LYS A 75 -1.02 -19.46 -7.30
C LYS A 75 0.12 -20.44 -7.14
N HIS A 76 1.32 -20.06 -7.57
CA HIS A 76 2.48 -20.94 -7.62
C HIS A 76 3.51 -20.61 -6.54
N GLN A 77 3.23 -19.67 -5.64
CA GLN A 77 4.14 -19.20 -4.59
C GLN A 77 5.50 -18.76 -5.13
N LEU A 78 5.47 -18.06 -6.26
CA LEU A 78 6.66 -17.56 -6.93
C LEU A 78 7.02 -16.17 -6.43
N SER A 79 8.32 -15.89 -6.37
CA SER A 79 8.82 -14.51 -6.24
C SER A 79 8.40 -13.65 -7.42
N PHE A 80 8.44 -12.32 -7.25
CA PHE A 80 8.19 -11.39 -8.36
C PHE A 80 9.09 -11.68 -9.58
N THR A 81 10.35 -12.04 -9.31
CA THR A 81 11.35 -12.29 -10.35
C THR A 81 11.02 -13.58 -11.11
N GLU A 82 10.70 -14.67 -10.42
CA GLU A 82 10.34 -15.95 -11.05
C GLU A 82 9.04 -15.83 -11.86
N ALA A 83 8.01 -15.19 -11.30
CA ALA A 83 6.75 -14.97 -11.99
C ALA A 83 6.93 -14.11 -13.25
N SER A 84 7.74 -13.05 -13.16
CA SER A 84 8.07 -12.19 -14.31
C SER A 84 8.86 -12.93 -15.39
N LEU A 85 9.80 -13.80 -15.01
CA LEU A 85 10.54 -14.63 -15.96
C LEU A 85 9.62 -15.62 -16.67
N ARG A 86 8.71 -16.26 -15.94
CA ARG A 86 7.71 -17.17 -16.51
C ARG A 86 6.81 -16.45 -17.52
N LEU A 87 6.32 -15.25 -17.19
CA LEU A 87 5.51 -14.45 -18.13
C LEU A 87 6.32 -14.03 -19.37
N LYS A 88 7.58 -13.62 -19.20
CA LYS A 88 8.47 -13.25 -20.33
C LYS A 88 8.72 -14.43 -21.27
N ALA A 89 8.95 -15.63 -20.72
CA ALA A 89 9.14 -16.84 -21.50
C ALA A 89 7.91 -17.17 -22.36
N ALA A 90 6.70 -16.93 -21.84
CA ALA A 90 5.46 -17.09 -22.59
C ALA A 90 5.31 -16.00 -23.67
N LYS A 91 5.52 -14.71 -23.33
CA LYS A 91 5.17 -13.56 -24.19
C LYS A 91 6.14 -13.30 -25.35
N ARG A 92 7.35 -13.87 -25.34
CA ARG A 92 8.44 -13.66 -26.34
C ARG A 92 8.70 -12.18 -26.71
N THR A 93 8.26 -11.25 -25.87
CA THR A 93 8.24 -9.79 -26.13
C THR A 93 8.67 -9.07 -24.87
N SER A 94 9.41 -7.97 -25.02
CA SER A 94 10.01 -7.16 -23.95
C SER A 94 9.03 -6.33 -23.09
N SER A 95 7.75 -6.72 -22.97
CA SER A 95 6.81 -5.98 -22.11
C SER A 95 7.22 -6.10 -20.64
N LYS A 96 7.98 -5.12 -20.16
CA LYS A 96 8.36 -4.98 -18.76
C LYS A 96 7.19 -4.34 -18.01
N VAL A 97 6.88 -4.86 -16.84
CA VAL A 97 6.09 -4.15 -15.83
C VAL A 97 6.79 -2.80 -15.57
N ASN A 98 6.04 -1.70 -15.50
CA ASN A 98 6.65 -0.39 -15.20
C ASN A 98 7.19 -0.37 -13.76
N SER A 99 8.07 0.59 -13.43
CA SER A 99 8.71 0.65 -12.10
C SER A 99 7.70 0.75 -10.95
N GLY A 100 6.62 1.53 -11.13
CA GLY A 100 5.59 1.68 -10.11
C GLY A 100 4.83 0.39 -9.80
N PHE A 101 4.51 -0.41 -10.83
CA PHE A 101 3.91 -1.73 -10.65
C PHE A 101 4.92 -2.77 -10.15
N GLU A 102 6.20 -2.66 -10.52
CA GLU A 102 7.27 -3.49 -9.99
C GLU A 102 7.42 -3.29 -8.47
N GLU A 103 7.43 -2.04 -7.99
CA GLU A 103 7.40 -1.72 -6.55
C GLU A 103 6.16 -2.31 -5.85
N GLN A 104 4.98 -2.21 -6.47
CA GLN A 104 3.75 -2.79 -5.92
C GLN A 104 3.81 -4.33 -5.84
N LEU A 105 4.40 -5.00 -6.83
CA LEU A 105 4.56 -6.45 -6.82
C LEU A 105 5.59 -6.91 -5.79
N CYS A 106 6.69 -6.17 -5.62
CA CYS A 106 7.65 -6.42 -4.54
C CYS A 106 7.01 -6.25 -3.16
N LEU A 107 6.16 -5.23 -2.97
CA LEU A 107 5.37 -5.09 -1.74
C LEU A 107 4.39 -6.26 -1.56
N TYR A 108 3.71 -6.67 -2.64
CA TYR A 108 2.79 -7.80 -2.62
C TYR A 108 3.49 -9.11 -2.24
N GLU A 109 4.70 -9.34 -2.73
CA GLU A 109 5.56 -10.46 -2.31
C GLU A 109 5.92 -10.38 -0.82
N ALA A 110 6.34 -9.21 -0.33
CA ALA A 110 6.65 -8.98 1.08
C ALA A 110 5.44 -9.15 2.01
N LEU A 111 4.23 -8.99 1.46
CA LEU A 111 2.95 -9.26 2.12
C LEU A 111 2.44 -10.69 1.86
N HIS A 112 3.30 -11.61 1.42
CA HIS A 112 2.98 -13.01 1.16
C HIS A 112 1.83 -13.22 0.16
N CYS A 113 1.79 -12.39 -0.88
CA CYS A 113 0.73 -12.38 -1.88
C CYS A 113 -0.67 -12.12 -1.31
N GLU A 114 -0.75 -11.35 -0.22
CA GLU A 114 -1.98 -10.82 0.34
C GLU A 114 -1.98 -9.29 0.36
N VAL A 115 -3.18 -8.70 0.29
CA VAL A 115 -3.37 -7.25 0.46
C VAL A 115 -3.93 -7.02 1.86
N ASP A 116 -3.10 -7.28 2.86
CA ASP A 116 -3.45 -7.03 4.26
C ASP A 116 -3.35 -5.53 4.56
N THR A 117 -4.51 -4.87 4.63
CA THR A 117 -4.60 -3.43 4.91
C THR A 117 -4.24 -3.06 6.34
N SER A 118 -4.13 -4.05 7.24
CA SER A 118 -3.68 -3.84 8.62
C SER A 118 -2.16 -3.89 8.78
N SER A 119 -1.44 -4.43 7.79
CA SER A 119 0.02 -4.54 7.80
C SER A 119 0.70 -3.17 7.86
N PRO A 120 1.72 -2.99 8.72
CA PRO A 120 2.53 -1.77 8.75
C PRO A 120 3.14 -1.41 7.39
N LEU A 121 3.55 -2.41 6.60
CA LEU A 121 4.13 -2.19 5.27
C LEU A 121 3.10 -1.60 4.30
N TYR A 122 1.87 -2.13 4.31
CA TYR A 122 0.80 -1.61 3.45
C TYR A 122 0.38 -0.20 3.86
N LYS A 123 0.30 0.07 5.17
CA LYS A 123 0.01 1.40 5.71
C LYS A 123 1.06 2.42 5.29
N GLN A 124 2.34 2.05 5.39
CA GLN A 124 3.45 2.89 4.94
C GLN A 124 3.35 3.20 3.44
N TYR A 125 3.14 2.17 2.62
CA TYR A 125 2.94 2.32 1.17
C TYR A 125 1.77 3.25 0.84
N ARG A 126 0.61 3.05 1.48
CA ARG A 126 -0.58 3.89 1.29
C ARG A 126 -0.31 5.35 1.63
N LEU A 127 0.39 5.60 2.74
CA LEU A 127 0.76 6.96 3.16
C LEU A 127 1.70 7.62 2.14
N SER A 128 2.69 6.91 1.61
CA SER A 128 3.57 7.42 0.54
C SER A 128 2.78 7.80 -0.71
N LYS A 129 1.80 6.98 -1.13
CA LYS A 129 0.95 7.29 -2.29
C LYS A 129 0.03 8.49 -2.09
N ILE A 130 -0.34 8.81 -0.85
CA ILE A 130 -1.07 10.06 -0.56
C ILE A 130 -0.18 11.28 -0.76
N ILE A 131 1.08 11.23 -0.33
CA ILE A 131 2.03 12.35 -0.53
C ILE A 131 2.22 12.65 -2.02
N GLU A 132 2.36 11.60 -2.84
CA GLU A 132 2.43 11.74 -4.30
C GLU A 132 1.17 12.39 -4.90
N LYS A 133 -0.02 12.01 -4.39
CA LYS A 133 -1.31 12.46 -4.94
C LYS A 133 -1.73 13.85 -4.44
N TYR A 134 -1.36 14.23 -3.23
CA TYR A 134 -1.81 15.45 -2.56
C TYR A 134 -0.62 16.23 -1.95
N PRO A 135 0.26 16.82 -2.79
CA PRO A 135 1.51 17.43 -2.33
C PRO A 135 1.31 18.64 -1.39
N GLU A 136 0.17 19.35 -1.49
CA GLU A 136 -0.16 20.48 -0.61
C GLU A 136 -0.95 20.07 0.65
N MET A 137 -1.34 18.79 0.78
CA MET A 137 -2.12 18.26 1.91
C MET A 137 -3.44 18.99 2.21
N ARG A 138 -4.00 19.75 1.25
CA ARG A 138 -5.26 20.50 1.45
C ARG A 138 -6.50 19.61 1.53
N HIS A 139 -6.48 18.45 0.88
CA HIS A 139 -7.60 17.52 0.80
C HIS A 139 -7.13 16.11 1.13
N ILE A 140 -6.97 15.81 2.42
CA ILE A 140 -6.55 14.49 2.90
C ILE A 140 -7.79 13.59 2.97
N PRO A 141 -7.83 12.45 2.25
CA PRO A 141 -8.98 11.54 2.32
C PRO A 141 -9.21 11.02 3.74
N ARG A 142 -10.45 11.03 4.21
CA ARG A 142 -10.79 10.59 5.58
C ARG A 142 -10.44 9.13 5.84
N GLU A 143 -10.53 8.26 4.82
CA GLU A 143 -10.09 6.87 4.89
C GLU A 143 -8.59 6.67 5.12
N LEU A 144 -7.78 7.73 5.09
CA LEU A 144 -6.37 7.66 5.51
C LEU A 144 -6.23 7.54 7.02
N PHE A 145 -7.16 8.13 7.76
CA PHE A 145 -7.04 8.24 9.21
C PHE A 145 -7.54 6.96 9.87
N ALA A 146 -6.72 6.40 10.76
CA ALA A 146 -7.19 5.41 11.71
C ALA A 146 -8.29 6.02 12.59
N ALA A 147 -9.33 5.25 12.86
CA ALA A 147 -10.41 5.68 13.75
C ALA A 147 -9.88 5.99 15.15
N ASP A 148 -10.42 7.03 15.76
CA ASP A 148 -10.15 7.34 17.16
C ASP A 148 -10.43 6.11 18.04
N PRO A 149 -9.50 5.70 18.92
CA PRO A 149 -9.77 4.63 19.85
C PRO A 149 -10.91 5.04 20.81
N PRO A 150 -11.75 4.09 21.26
CA PRO A 150 -12.76 4.38 22.25
C PRO A 150 -12.10 4.88 23.55
N THR A 151 -12.68 5.90 24.15
CA THR A 151 -12.18 6.45 25.41
C THR A 151 -12.36 5.43 26.53
N ALA A 152 -11.26 4.94 27.11
CA ALA A 152 -11.30 3.90 28.14
C ALA A 152 -11.70 4.44 29.54
N ALA A 153 -11.56 5.74 29.80
CA ALA A 153 -11.92 6.35 31.09
C ALA A 153 -12.22 7.86 30.96
N PRO A 154 -13.01 8.47 31.86
CA PRO A 154 -13.29 9.91 31.84
C PRO A 154 -12.01 10.77 31.95
N LEU A 155 -10.99 10.24 32.64
CA LEU A 155 -9.76 10.97 32.94
C LEU A 155 -8.61 10.72 31.95
N LYS A 156 -8.63 9.61 31.18
CA LYS A 156 -7.57 9.25 30.23
C LYS A 156 -8.17 9.00 28.83
N ARG A 157 -7.78 9.83 27.85
CA ARG A 157 -8.17 9.65 26.44
C ARG A 157 -7.15 8.74 25.76
N ALA A 158 -7.62 7.67 25.15
CA ALA A 158 -6.79 6.83 24.29
C ALA A 158 -6.47 7.59 22.99
N LEU A 159 -5.21 7.59 22.57
CA LEU A 159 -4.71 8.39 21.45
C LEU A 159 -4.57 7.59 20.16
N PHE A 160 -4.13 6.34 20.25
CA PHE A 160 -3.99 5.42 19.11
C PHE A 160 -4.06 3.98 19.60
N ARG A 161 -4.22 3.02 18.68
CA ARG A 161 -4.18 1.58 18.97
C ARG A 161 -2.79 1.03 18.64
N GLY A 162 -2.40 -0.09 19.24
CA GLY A 162 -1.15 -0.79 18.88
C GLY A 162 -1.06 -1.11 17.37
N SER A 163 -2.21 -1.41 16.73
CA SER A 163 -2.29 -1.63 15.28
C SER A 163 -1.88 -0.41 14.45
N SER A 164 -1.89 0.79 15.01
CA SER A 164 -1.50 2.03 14.31
C SER A 164 0.00 2.25 14.30
N VAL A 165 0.79 1.47 15.05
CA VAL A 165 2.24 1.63 15.12
C VAL A 165 2.92 1.14 13.84
N LEU A 166 3.74 2.00 13.25
CA LEU A 166 4.58 1.73 12.09
C LEU A 166 6.00 1.43 12.56
N SER A 167 6.42 0.18 12.41
CA SER A 167 7.75 -0.28 12.83
C SER A 167 8.82 0.19 11.84
N HIS A 168 10.02 0.49 12.35
CA HIS A 168 11.18 0.82 11.54
C HIS A 168 12.44 0.18 12.13
N SER A 169 13.41 -0.11 11.25
CA SER A 169 14.71 -0.66 11.64
C SER A 169 15.66 0.43 12.09
N VAL A 170 16.48 0.17 13.11
CA VAL A 170 17.52 1.09 13.58
C VAL A 170 18.43 1.51 12.42
N GLY A 171 18.58 2.83 12.21
CA GLY A 171 19.38 3.39 11.12
C GLY A 171 18.85 3.17 9.70
N GLY A 172 17.61 2.70 9.52
CA GLY A 172 17.02 2.43 8.20
C GLY A 172 16.47 3.67 7.48
N GLY A 173 16.13 3.52 6.19
CA GLY A 173 15.27 4.47 5.45
C GLY A 173 15.89 5.80 5.00
N GLY A 174 17.13 6.12 5.38
CA GLY A 174 17.81 7.38 5.01
C GLY A 174 18.91 7.19 3.95
N ALA A 175 19.27 8.26 3.24
CA ALA A 175 20.44 8.24 2.36
C ALA A 175 21.70 7.89 3.15
N GLN A 176 22.62 7.12 2.56
CA GLN A 176 23.85 6.67 3.24
C GLN A 176 24.69 7.83 3.82
N ALA A 177 24.56 9.03 3.25
CA ALA A 177 25.20 10.26 3.73
C ALA A 177 24.77 10.70 5.14
N PHE A 178 23.62 10.21 5.64
CA PHE A 178 23.13 10.45 7.00
C PHE A 178 23.35 9.26 7.95
N GLY A 179 24.17 8.29 7.54
CA GLY A 179 24.45 7.07 8.28
C GLY A 179 24.94 7.34 9.69
N TYR A 180 24.10 7.06 10.68
CA TYR A 180 24.41 7.22 12.09
C TYR A 180 25.17 5.99 12.60
N ARG A 181 26.41 6.17 13.05
CA ARG A 181 27.20 5.12 13.71
C ARG A 181 26.86 5.08 15.21
N LYS A 182 25.83 4.31 15.60
CA LYS A 182 25.67 3.86 17.00
C LYS A 182 25.35 2.37 17.09
N SER A 183 25.62 1.83 18.27
CA SER A 183 25.42 0.44 18.70
C SER A 183 24.03 -0.10 18.34
N ARG A 184 23.95 -1.42 18.10
CA ARG A 184 22.71 -2.15 17.76
C ARG A 184 21.66 -2.20 18.87
N ASP A 185 21.94 -1.59 20.03
CA ASP A 185 21.13 -1.67 21.26
C ASP A 185 20.30 -0.40 21.55
N VAL A 186 20.08 0.46 20.56
CA VAL A 186 19.32 1.71 20.76
C VAL A 186 17.83 1.43 20.70
N GLN A 187 17.15 1.55 21.85
CA GLN A 187 15.68 1.61 21.89
C GLN A 187 15.19 2.98 21.40
N CYS A 188 14.25 2.98 20.46
CA CYS A 188 13.60 4.21 20.00
C CYS A 188 12.87 4.89 21.15
N THR A 189 12.87 6.23 21.17
CA THR A 189 12.24 7.05 22.22
C THR A 189 10.80 7.46 21.87
N SER A 190 10.29 7.00 20.73
CA SER A 190 9.06 7.49 20.15
C SER A 190 8.34 6.40 19.36
N TYR A 191 7.01 6.44 19.41
CA TYR A 191 6.13 5.70 18.51
C TYR A 191 6.00 6.49 17.21
N PHE A 192 6.17 5.80 16.09
CA PHE A 192 5.73 6.28 14.78
C PHE A 192 4.42 5.58 14.46
N ILE A 193 3.40 6.33 14.06
CA ILE A 193 2.07 5.78 13.81
C ILE A 193 1.51 6.24 12.46
N GLU A 194 0.49 5.55 11.97
CA GLU A 194 -0.39 6.11 10.95
C GLU A 194 -1.22 7.28 11.54
N PRO A 195 -1.63 8.28 10.75
CA PRO A 195 -2.42 9.39 11.26
C PRO A 195 -3.76 8.89 11.80
N VAL A 196 -4.18 9.43 12.94
CA VAL A 196 -5.45 9.10 13.61
C VAL A 196 -6.40 10.30 13.49
N GLN A 197 -7.71 10.06 13.45
CA GLN A 197 -8.73 11.10 13.18
C GLN A 197 -8.57 12.37 14.03
N TRP A 198 -8.28 12.27 15.33
CA TRP A 198 -8.05 13.46 16.16
C TRP A 198 -6.91 14.37 15.70
N MET A 199 -5.97 13.86 14.89
CA MET A 199 -4.85 14.63 14.33
C MET A 199 -5.26 15.49 13.14
N GLU A 200 -6.38 15.19 12.48
CA GLU A 200 -6.82 15.82 11.22
C GLU A 200 -6.71 17.36 11.23
N PRO A 201 -7.18 18.10 12.27
CA PRO A 201 -7.09 19.55 12.28
C PRO A 201 -5.66 20.12 12.25
N ALA A 202 -4.66 19.33 12.71
CA ALA A 202 -3.26 19.73 12.69
C ALA A 202 -2.57 19.42 11.35
N LEU A 203 -3.11 18.49 10.55
CA LEU A 203 -2.45 17.98 9.34
C LEU A 203 -2.92 18.66 8.06
N VAL A 204 -4.17 19.11 8.00
CA VAL A 204 -4.75 19.65 6.77
C VAL A 204 -4.05 20.95 6.34
N GLY A 205 -3.50 20.96 5.14
CA GLY A 205 -2.79 22.10 4.54
C GLY A 205 -1.42 22.39 5.18
N VAL A 206 -0.91 21.51 6.03
CA VAL A 206 0.34 21.71 6.78
C VAL A 206 1.30 20.54 6.53
N MET A 207 2.54 20.85 6.15
CA MET A 207 3.55 19.83 5.81
C MET A 207 4.25 19.24 7.03
N ASP A 208 4.41 20.01 8.10
CA ASP A 208 5.04 19.60 9.34
C ASP A 208 4.53 20.45 10.52
N GLY A 209 4.58 19.90 11.72
CA GLY A 209 4.04 20.60 12.88
C GLY A 209 4.05 19.80 14.17
N GLN A 210 3.37 20.34 15.18
CA GLN A 210 3.27 19.73 16.51
C GLN A 210 1.98 18.91 16.65
N LEU A 211 2.09 17.79 17.35
CA LEU A 211 0.94 17.00 17.78
C LEU A 211 0.65 17.31 19.25
N LEU A 212 -0.48 17.97 19.49
CA LEU A 212 -0.92 18.38 20.81
C LEU A 212 -1.98 17.42 21.36
N CYS A 213 -1.98 17.20 22.67
CA CYS A 213 -2.99 16.40 23.33
C CYS A 213 -4.37 17.06 23.15
N PRO A 214 -5.37 16.37 22.58
CA PRO A 214 -6.68 16.95 22.34
C PRO A 214 -7.49 17.20 23.64
N LYS A 215 -6.95 16.84 24.81
CA LYS A 215 -7.55 17.10 26.12
C LYS A 215 -6.92 18.27 26.88
N CYS A 216 -5.60 18.40 26.85
CA CYS A 216 -4.86 19.38 27.67
C CYS A 216 -3.88 20.26 26.88
N SER A 217 -3.83 20.12 25.56
CA SER A 217 -2.95 20.87 24.66
C SER A 217 -1.44 20.72 24.92
N SER A 218 -1.03 19.83 25.83
CA SER A 218 0.39 19.50 26.04
C SER A 218 0.96 18.83 24.80
N LYS A 219 2.21 19.17 24.45
CA LYS A 219 2.90 18.58 23.30
C LYS A 219 3.16 17.08 23.54
N LEU A 220 2.65 16.25 22.63
CA LEU A 220 2.87 14.80 22.62
C LEU A 220 3.99 14.40 21.65
N GLY A 221 4.16 15.18 20.59
CA GLY A 221 5.22 14.97 19.61
C GLY A 221 5.09 15.90 18.41
N SER A 222 5.38 15.39 17.22
CA SER A 222 5.45 16.15 15.97
C SER A 222 5.08 15.28 14.78
N PHE A 223 4.77 15.92 13.66
CA PHE A 223 4.62 15.24 12.38
C PHE A 223 5.40 15.94 11.27
N SER A 224 5.74 15.20 10.24
CA SER A 224 6.32 15.68 8.99
C SER A 224 5.89 14.75 7.85
N TRP A 225 5.20 15.28 6.85
CA TRP A 225 4.83 14.53 5.65
C TRP A 225 6.06 14.16 4.80
N CYS A 226 7.10 14.98 4.83
CA CYS A 226 8.39 14.70 4.17
C CYS A 226 9.26 13.71 4.96
N GLY A 227 8.86 13.41 6.19
CA GLY A 227 9.57 12.53 7.11
C GLY A 227 10.46 13.25 8.09
N ASP A 228 10.95 12.48 9.06
CA ASP A 228 11.81 12.96 10.14
C ASP A 228 12.76 11.83 10.60
N ARG A 229 13.84 12.22 11.28
CA ARG A 229 14.84 11.29 11.80
C ARG A 229 14.50 10.85 13.22
N CYS A 230 14.28 9.54 13.39
CA CYS A 230 14.15 8.92 14.70
C CYS A 230 15.45 9.00 15.53
N SER A 231 15.34 8.93 16.86
CA SER A 231 16.48 8.87 17.78
C SER A 231 17.38 7.65 17.59
N CYS A 232 16.87 6.58 16.96
CA CYS A 232 17.67 5.43 16.54
C CYS A 232 18.44 5.66 15.22
N GLY A 233 18.30 6.83 14.60
CA GLY A 233 18.92 7.18 13.32
C GLY A 233 18.13 6.77 12.08
N SER A 234 17.00 6.07 12.22
CA SER A 234 16.14 5.77 11.08
C SER A 234 15.49 7.04 10.53
N TRP A 235 15.44 7.17 9.21
CA TRP A 235 14.57 8.15 8.55
C TRP A 235 13.20 7.51 8.33
N VAL A 236 12.13 8.18 8.75
CA VAL A 236 10.76 7.67 8.65
C VAL A 236 9.94 8.66 7.82
N THR A 237 9.33 8.23 6.72
CA THR A 237 8.53 9.09 5.82
C THR A 237 7.22 8.44 5.38
N PRO A 238 6.05 9.05 5.66
CA PRO A 238 5.87 10.21 6.55
C PRO A 238 6.13 9.86 8.01
N ALA A 239 6.44 10.88 8.82
CA ALA A 239 6.68 10.75 10.24
C ALA A 239 5.51 11.32 11.04
N PHE A 240 4.78 10.49 11.78
CA PHE A 240 3.85 10.94 12.83
C PHE A 240 4.33 10.40 14.16
N GLN A 241 5.04 11.24 14.90
CA GLN A 241 5.82 10.85 16.06
C GLN A 241 5.12 11.23 17.37
N LEU A 242 4.98 10.27 18.28
CA LEU A 242 4.56 10.48 19.67
C LEU A 242 5.66 10.00 20.62
N HIS A 243 6.10 10.85 21.54
CA HIS A 243 7.20 10.51 22.45
C HIS A 243 6.74 9.54 23.53
N HIS A 244 7.53 8.50 23.82
CA HIS A 244 7.21 7.50 24.85
C HIS A 244 6.97 8.12 26.23
N ASN A 245 7.72 9.18 26.60
CA ASN A 245 7.56 9.85 27.89
C ASN A 245 6.33 10.77 27.99
N ARG A 246 5.53 10.88 26.92
CA ARG A 246 4.29 11.68 26.88
C ARG A 246 3.03 10.83 26.79
N VAL A 247 3.15 9.51 26.64
CA VAL A 247 2.02 8.60 26.46
C VAL A 247 2.25 7.31 27.24
N ASP A 248 1.19 6.75 27.82
CA ASP A 248 1.25 5.47 28.54
C ASP A 248 0.56 4.37 27.72
N GLU A 249 1.10 3.15 27.78
CA GLU A 249 0.43 1.96 27.25
C GLU A 249 -0.69 1.51 28.21
N ILE A 250 -1.91 1.34 27.70
CA ILE A 250 -3.02 0.74 28.46
C ILE A 250 -3.17 -0.70 28.01
N ARG A 251 -2.75 -1.65 28.86
CA ARG A 251 -3.02 -3.08 28.64
C ARG A 251 -4.42 -3.41 29.14
N GLN A 252 -5.28 -3.94 28.28
CA GLN A 252 -6.54 -4.53 28.72
C GLN A 252 -6.22 -5.77 29.56
N ILE A 253 -6.32 -5.66 30.87
CA ILE A 253 -6.26 -6.81 31.76
C ILE A 253 -7.59 -7.55 31.55
N ASN A 254 -7.55 -8.67 30.83
CA ASN A 254 -8.69 -9.59 30.80
C ASN A 254 -8.86 -10.15 32.21
N ILE A 255 -9.75 -9.54 32.99
CA ILE A 255 -10.28 -10.16 34.20
C ILE A 255 -11.19 -11.28 33.71
N GLN A 256 -10.64 -12.49 33.62
CA GLN A 256 -11.45 -13.69 33.46
C GLN A 256 -12.42 -13.71 34.65
N LYS A 257 -13.71 -13.56 34.35
CA LYS A 257 -14.80 -13.87 35.27
C LYS A 257 -15.07 -15.36 35.26
#